data_AF-A0A5E4UVP2-F1
#
_entry.id   AF-A0A5E4UVP2-F1
#
_cell.length_a   1.000
_cell.length_b   1.000
_cell.length_c   1.000
_cell.angle_alpha   90.00
_cell.angle_beta   90.00
_cell.angle_gamma   90.00
#
_symmetry.space_group_name_H-M   'P 1'
#
loop_
_entity.id
_entity.type
_entity.pdbx_description
1 polymer ?
#
loop_
_entity_poly.entity_id
_entity_poly.type
_entity_poly.pdbx_seq_one_letter_code
_entity_poly.pdbx_strand_id
1 'polypeptide(L)'
;MRNTLRSRLWTALRGLLILSVAALGACQTVTPHNYALPNITMYENDVDKTCSFALYDGGSIDFTQSSQCQNDEYYSFSISGAHEGMEIEFHDEPSCTGSQPFAKYVVSFRTGGELTGSVAKTGVGLSQDKSVGTRLNDGDGKDVLIANGFKSGTLGGKVSCVSVHKLLPDGPYRFRSVMYPDKCLTGGVTDEVPMRVTACEEGNGHQMFFEMNVAERWPYAAWRPRSSTYAPVMRHISNPSIGRHNVSIALTDIPPPYFHYNTATKVLESGGFCIFPESFNDGTAVVTNCSYAEFDQWNMEPTAKAQEK
;
A
#
# COMPACT_ATOMS: atom_id res chain seq x y z
N MET A 1 -65.39 42.90 -2.79
CA MET A 1 -65.19 41.44 -2.94
C MET A 1 -64.19 41.21 -4.06
N ARG A 2 -63.25 40.28 -3.82
CA ARG A 2 -62.25 39.69 -4.74
C ARG A 2 -61.01 40.51 -5.14
N ASN A 3 -59.87 39.86 -4.86
CA ASN A 3 -58.59 39.86 -5.59
C ASN A 3 -57.46 40.79 -5.12
N THR A 4 -56.89 40.50 -3.95
CA THR A 4 -55.51 40.89 -3.57
C THR A 4 -54.75 39.74 -2.90
N LEU A 5 -54.78 38.54 -3.49
CA LEU A 5 -54.07 37.36 -2.98
C LEU A 5 -53.44 36.52 -4.10
N ARG A 6 -52.82 37.17 -5.10
CA ARG A 6 -52.10 36.50 -6.20
C ARG A 6 -50.68 37.00 -6.47
N SER A 7 -50.09 37.82 -5.61
CA SER A 7 -48.76 38.41 -5.87
C SER A 7 -47.64 37.99 -4.90
N ARG A 8 -47.87 37.03 -3.99
CA ARG A 8 -46.85 36.62 -3.00
C ARG A 8 -46.59 35.11 -2.90
N LEU A 9 -47.01 34.34 -3.91
CA LEU A 9 -46.69 32.90 -4.00
C LEU A 9 -45.78 32.53 -5.18
N TRP A 10 -45.42 33.49 -6.04
CA TRP A 10 -44.57 33.24 -7.22
C TRP A 10 -43.11 33.69 -7.07
N THR A 11 -42.77 34.33 -5.94
CA THR A 11 -41.40 34.78 -5.63
C THR A 11 -40.70 33.95 -4.55
N ALA A 12 -41.40 32.98 -3.95
CA ALA A 12 -40.84 32.07 -2.94
C ALA A 12 -40.46 30.68 -3.47
N LEU A 13 -40.68 30.40 -4.77
CA LEU A 13 -40.42 29.08 -5.38
C LEU A 13 -39.43 29.09 -6.56
N ARG A 14 -38.64 30.16 -6.70
CA ARG A 14 -37.56 30.27 -7.72
C ARG A 14 -36.18 30.60 -7.12
N GLY A 15 -36.08 30.73 -5.80
CA GLY A 15 -34.84 31.06 -5.09
C GLY A 15 -34.28 29.92 -4.23
N LEU A 16 -34.63 28.68 -4.54
CA LEU A 16 -34.17 27.49 -3.80
C LEU A 16 -33.85 26.34 -4.75
N LEU A 17 -33.06 26.62 -5.79
CA LEU A 17 -32.47 25.58 -6.65
C LEU A 17 -31.26 26.14 -7.40
N ILE A 18 -30.26 26.59 -6.63
CA ILE A 18 -28.87 26.48 -7.06
C ILE A 18 -28.22 25.69 -5.93
N LEU A 19 -28.48 24.37 -5.95
CA LEU A 19 -27.57 23.40 -5.34
C LEU A 19 -26.20 23.73 -5.90
N SER A 20 -25.35 24.21 -5.01
CA SER A 20 -23.94 24.44 -5.21
C SER A 20 -23.33 23.27 -5.97
N VAL A 21 -23.12 23.54 -7.25
CA VAL A 21 -22.02 23.13 -8.11
C VAL A 21 -20.89 22.43 -7.33
N ALA A 22 -20.64 21.19 -7.73
CA ALA A 22 -19.34 20.54 -7.64
C ALA A 22 -18.70 20.41 -6.24
N ALA A 23 -19.17 19.44 -5.46
CA ALA A 23 -18.21 18.48 -4.91
C ALA A 23 -17.73 17.60 -6.09
N LEU A 24 -17.01 18.21 -7.02
CA LEU A 24 -16.11 17.49 -7.90
C LEU A 24 -15.14 16.83 -6.94
N GLY A 25 -15.24 15.52 -6.78
CA GLY A 25 -14.14 14.71 -6.31
C GLY A 25 -12.93 15.17 -7.11
N ALA A 26 -12.06 15.94 -6.46
CA ALA A 26 -10.81 16.31 -7.06
C ALA A 26 -10.18 14.98 -7.43
N CYS A 27 -9.97 14.75 -8.73
CA CYS A 27 -9.06 13.70 -9.17
C CYS A 27 -7.76 13.98 -8.41
N GLN A 28 -7.49 13.23 -7.35
CA GLN A 28 -6.20 13.30 -6.73
C GLN A 28 -5.24 12.76 -7.77
N THR A 29 -4.45 13.67 -8.34
CA THR A 29 -3.30 13.28 -9.13
C THR A 29 -2.35 12.58 -8.18
N VAL A 30 -2.47 11.26 -8.08
CA VAL A 30 -1.42 10.46 -7.45
C VAL A 30 -0.21 10.62 -8.36
N THR A 31 0.68 11.52 -7.97
CA THR A 31 1.95 11.71 -8.67
C THR A 31 2.76 10.47 -8.38
N PRO A 32 3.34 9.82 -9.41
CA PRO A 32 4.21 8.68 -9.21
C PRO A 32 5.30 9.04 -8.21
N HIS A 33 5.29 8.38 -7.06
CA HIS A 33 6.28 8.61 -6.01
C HIS A 33 6.85 7.25 -5.61
N ASN A 34 8.18 7.21 -5.49
CA ASN A 34 8.87 6.13 -4.81
C ASN A 34 9.02 6.53 -3.34
N TYR A 35 8.34 5.84 -2.44
CA TYR A 35 8.40 6.12 -1.01
C TYR A 35 9.52 5.29 -0.40
N ALA A 36 10.56 5.99 0.08
CA ALA A 36 11.68 5.36 0.75
C ALA A 36 11.19 4.58 1.99
N LEU A 37 11.81 3.43 2.27
CA LEU A 37 11.46 2.65 3.46
C LEU A 37 11.61 3.52 4.73
N PRO A 38 10.66 3.42 5.67
CA PRO A 38 10.79 4.13 6.94
C PRO A 38 12.01 3.62 7.70
N ASN A 39 12.80 4.56 8.23
CA ASN A 39 13.90 4.23 9.11
C ASN A 39 13.43 4.38 10.56
N ILE A 40 13.35 3.24 11.25
CA ILE A 40 13.00 3.14 12.67
C ILE A 40 14.27 3.28 13.48
N THR A 41 14.28 4.17 14.47
CA THR A 41 15.39 4.30 15.42
C THR A 41 14.90 3.94 16.81
N MET A 42 15.56 2.97 17.44
CA MET A 42 15.33 2.54 18.81
C MET A 42 16.31 3.24 19.74
N TYR A 43 15.84 3.62 20.92
CA TYR A 43 16.64 4.32 21.94
C TYR A 43 16.64 3.52 23.23
N GLU A 44 17.84 3.32 23.77
CA GLU A 44 18.04 2.88 25.15
C GLU A 44 17.60 3.97 26.13
N ASN A 45 17.58 3.63 27.43
CA ASN A 45 17.27 4.61 28.48
C ASN A 45 18.33 5.73 28.57
N ASP A 46 19.57 5.44 28.14
CA ASP A 46 20.66 6.41 27.99
C ASP A 46 20.63 7.07 26.61
N VAL A 47 20.77 8.40 26.58
CA VAL A 47 20.34 9.26 25.46
C VAL A 47 21.16 9.05 24.16
N ASP A 48 22.35 8.46 24.23
CA ASP A 48 23.29 8.40 23.11
C ASP A 48 23.43 7.01 22.46
N LYS A 49 22.75 5.99 22.98
CA LYS A 49 22.79 4.65 22.38
C LYS A 49 21.52 4.36 21.61
N THR A 50 21.71 4.12 20.32
CA THR A 50 20.63 3.87 19.38
C THR A 50 20.98 2.73 18.44
N CYS A 51 19.97 2.02 17.97
CA CYS A 51 20.07 1.27 16.73
C CYS A 51 19.02 1.77 15.74
N SER A 52 19.31 1.70 14.45
CA SER A 52 18.36 2.11 13.40
C SER A 52 18.27 1.07 12.31
N PHE A 53 17.08 0.82 11.80
CA PHE A 53 16.86 -0.16 10.73
C PHE A 53 15.66 0.23 9.88
N ALA A 54 15.61 -0.32 8.68
CA ALA A 54 14.46 -0.24 7.79
C ALA A 54 13.98 -1.66 7.49
N LEU A 55 12.66 -1.84 7.43
CA LEU A 55 12.04 -3.12 7.12
C LEU A 55 11.18 -2.98 5.87
N TYR A 56 11.18 -4.04 5.07
CA TYR A 56 10.14 -4.21 4.05
C TYR A 56 8.78 -4.44 4.70
N ASP A 57 7.75 -4.22 3.91
CA ASP A 57 6.38 -4.49 4.30
C ASP A 57 6.15 -5.97 4.62
N GLY A 58 5.58 -6.26 5.79
CA GLY A 58 5.47 -7.62 6.32
C GLY A 58 6.74 -8.12 6.99
N GLY A 59 7.82 -7.35 6.95
CA GLY A 59 9.10 -7.71 7.57
C GLY A 59 9.09 -7.57 9.08
N SER A 60 9.97 -8.35 9.72
CA SER A 60 10.29 -8.24 11.13
C SER A 60 11.79 -8.34 11.35
N ILE A 61 12.25 -7.84 12.50
CA ILE A 61 13.61 -7.99 12.98
C ILE A 61 13.59 -8.64 14.36
N ASP A 62 14.37 -9.71 14.51
CA ASP A 62 14.62 -10.40 15.78
C ASP A 62 15.90 -9.83 16.40
N PHE A 63 15.79 -9.16 17.56
CA PHE A 63 16.93 -8.55 18.24
C PHE A 63 17.83 -9.58 18.92
N THR A 64 17.37 -10.81 19.17
CA THR A 64 18.24 -11.90 19.67
C THR A 64 19.24 -12.38 18.62
N GLN A 65 18.94 -12.12 17.34
CA GLN A 65 19.78 -12.50 16.19
C GLN A 65 20.40 -11.30 15.49
N SER A 66 20.07 -10.07 15.92
CA SER A 66 20.59 -8.86 15.33
C SER A 66 21.99 -8.56 15.85
N SER A 67 22.93 -8.29 14.95
CA SER A 67 24.24 -7.72 15.32
C SER A 67 24.20 -6.21 15.51
N GLN A 68 23.11 -5.56 15.08
CA GLN A 68 22.96 -4.11 15.05
C GLN A 68 22.12 -3.57 16.21
N CYS A 69 21.13 -4.34 16.68
CA CYS A 69 20.23 -3.98 17.76
C CYS A 69 20.38 -4.99 18.90
N GLN A 70 20.52 -4.50 20.14
CA GLN A 70 20.63 -5.33 21.33
C GLN A 70 19.26 -5.78 21.82
N ASN A 71 19.17 -7.03 22.26
CA ASN A 71 17.93 -7.57 22.81
C ASN A 71 17.63 -6.98 24.19
N ASP A 72 16.37 -6.62 24.46
CA ASP A 72 15.88 -6.17 25.79
C ASP A 72 16.50 -4.86 26.33
N GLU A 73 16.97 -3.95 25.47
CA GLU A 73 17.61 -2.69 25.93
C GLU A 73 16.77 -1.44 25.63
N TYR A 74 15.77 -1.53 24.76
CA TYR A 74 15.11 -0.36 24.18
C TYR A 74 13.82 0.06 24.89
N TYR A 75 13.67 1.38 25.09
CA TYR A 75 12.55 1.99 25.83
C TYR A 75 11.68 2.90 24.97
N SER A 76 12.24 3.44 23.89
CA SER A 76 11.53 4.35 23.00
C SER A 76 11.99 4.17 21.56
N PHE A 77 11.21 4.70 20.64
CA PHE A 77 11.45 4.64 19.21
C PHE A 77 11.13 5.98 18.55
N SER A 78 11.71 6.24 17.40
CA SER A 78 11.29 7.29 16.47
C SER A 78 11.26 6.71 15.07
N ILE A 79 10.54 7.36 14.16
CA ILE A 79 10.47 6.93 12.76
C ILE A 79 10.66 8.14 11.87
N SER A 80 11.65 8.08 10.98
CA SER A 80 11.80 9.04 9.88
C SER A 80 11.31 8.43 8.57
N GLY A 81 10.52 9.17 7.80
CA GLY A 81 9.90 8.66 6.58
C GLY A 81 8.76 7.67 6.87
N ALA A 82 8.07 7.82 8.01
CA ALA A 82 6.90 7.02 8.33
C ALA A 82 5.79 7.23 7.29
N HIS A 83 5.09 6.17 6.91
CA HIS A 83 4.04 6.17 5.89
C HIS A 83 2.66 6.32 6.54
N GLU A 84 1.76 7.12 5.96
CA GLU A 84 0.36 7.19 6.42
C GLU A 84 -0.27 5.79 6.40
N GLY A 85 -0.87 5.39 7.52
CA GLY A 85 -1.51 4.08 7.66
C GLY A 85 -0.56 2.91 7.89
N MET A 86 0.76 3.12 7.96
CA MET A 86 1.68 2.03 8.32
C MET A 86 1.41 1.53 9.73
N GLU A 87 1.53 0.21 9.89
CA GLU A 87 1.47 -0.45 11.19
C GLU A 87 2.89 -0.78 11.65
N ILE A 88 3.14 -0.53 12.93
CA ILE A 88 4.39 -0.92 13.59
C ILE A 88 4.05 -1.61 14.92
N GLU A 89 4.73 -2.72 15.19
CA GLU A 89 4.52 -3.53 16.37
C GLU A 89 5.83 -3.77 17.11
N PHE A 90 5.78 -3.74 18.44
CA PHE A 90 6.89 -4.03 19.33
C PHE A 90 6.51 -5.18 20.26
N HIS A 91 7.37 -6.19 20.35
CA HIS A 91 7.08 -7.44 21.06
C HIS A 91 8.20 -7.81 22.04
N ASP A 92 7.81 -8.32 23.21
CA ASP A 92 8.67 -8.99 24.19
C ASP A 92 8.87 -10.47 23.84
N GLU A 93 9.02 -10.77 22.55
CA GLU A 93 9.44 -12.08 22.08
C GLU A 93 10.10 -11.99 20.70
N PRO A 94 11.07 -12.87 20.39
CA PRO A 94 11.81 -12.86 19.11
C PRO A 94 10.95 -13.08 17.86
N SER A 95 9.79 -13.74 18.01
CA SER A 95 8.97 -14.21 16.89
C SER A 95 7.91 -13.22 16.42
N CYS A 96 7.70 -12.11 17.14
CA CYS A 96 6.62 -11.15 16.87
C CYS A 96 5.20 -11.79 16.78
N THR A 97 4.94 -12.91 17.47
CA THR A 97 3.66 -13.63 17.37
C THR A 97 2.55 -13.06 18.27
N GLY A 98 2.88 -12.17 19.21
CA GLY A 98 1.98 -11.63 20.23
C GLY A 98 1.72 -12.56 21.43
N SER A 99 2.55 -13.59 21.63
CA SER A 99 2.44 -14.52 22.76
C SER A 99 2.91 -13.89 24.08
N GLN A 100 3.79 -12.90 24.02
CA GLN A 100 4.29 -12.08 25.13
C GLN A 100 3.74 -10.65 25.06
N PRO A 101 4.01 -9.77 26.05
CA PRO A 101 3.60 -8.37 25.99
C PRO A 101 3.96 -7.72 24.64
N PHE A 102 3.02 -6.95 24.09
CA PHE A 102 3.22 -6.26 22.82
C PHE A 102 2.43 -4.95 22.76
N ALA A 103 2.84 -4.06 21.86
CA ALA A 103 2.19 -2.80 21.58
C ALA A 103 2.14 -2.57 20.07
N LYS A 104 0.95 -2.24 19.55
CA LYS A 104 0.72 -1.96 18.12
C LYS A 104 0.29 -0.52 17.92
N TYR A 105 0.80 0.07 16.84
CA TYR A 105 0.51 1.44 16.45
C TYR A 105 0.15 1.50 14.96
N VAL A 106 -0.76 2.41 14.60
CA VAL A 106 -0.95 2.88 13.23
C VAL A 106 -0.47 4.32 13.16
N VAL A 107 0.36 4.65 12.18
CA VAL A 107 0.76 6.03 11.91
C VAL A 107 -0.39 6.76 11.22
N SER A 108 -0.73 7.95 11.72
CA SER A 108 -1.71 8.82 11.07
C SER A 108 -1.36 10.30 11.22
N PHE A 109 -0.87 10.89 10.14
CA PHE A 109 -0.76 12.32 9.95
C PHE A 109 -2.17 12.86 9.65
N ARG A 110 -2.65 13.83 10.43
CA ARG A 110 -4.02 14.38 10.34
C ARG A 110 -4.53 14.59 8.90
N THR A 111 -5.86 14.49 8.75
CA THR A 111 -6.58 14.53 7.49
C THR A 111 -6.14 15.68 6.57
N GLY A 112 -5.50 15.33 5.45
CA GLY A 112 -5.32 16.22 4.28
C GLY A 112 -3.91 16.73 3.98
N GLY A 113 -2.85 16.28 4.66
CA GLY A 113 -1.51 16.87 4.50
C GLY A 113 -0.49 16.01 3.76
N GLU A 114 -0.05 14.93 4.40
CA GLU A 114 1.21 14.28 4.04
C GLU A 114 1.05 12.76 4.05
N LEU A 115 1.48 12.11 2.97
CA LEU A 115 1.53 10.64 2.87
C LEU A 115 2.73 10.05 3.62
N THR A 116 3.73 10.89 3.90
CA THR A 116 4.92 10.51 4.65
C THR A 116 5.30 11.59 5.64
N GLY A 117 5.83 11.20 6.79
CA GLY A 117 6.23 12.14 7.82
C GLY A 117 7.21 11.54 8.81
N SER A 118 7.24 12.06 10.02
CA SER A 118 8.08 11.54 11.11
C SER A 118 7.27 11.36 12.39
N VAL A 119 7.66 10.36 13.17
CA VAL A 119 7.19 10.12 14.53
C VAL A 119 8.34 10.47 15.46
N ALA A 120 8.15 11.45 16.35
CA ALA A 120 9.16 11.82 17.32
C ALA A 120 9.39 10.73 18.37
N LYS A 121 10.44 10.86 19.18
CA LYS A 121 10.85 9.86 20.19
C LYS A 121 9.68 9.52 21.14
N THR A 122 9.17 8.30 21.03
CA THR A 122 7.95 7.84 21.70
C THR A 122 8.22 6.54 22.46
N GLY A 123 7.63 6.36 23.64
CA GLY A 123 7.80 5.13 24.42
C GLY A 123 7.20 3.90 23.71
N VAL A 124 7.93 2.78 23.72
CA VAL A 124 7.50 1.54 23.02
C VAL A 124 6.18 0.97 23.54
N GLY A 125 5.84 1.22 24.81
CA GLY A 125 4.60 0.79 25.46
C GLY A 125 3.49 1.84 25.53
N LEU A 126 3.60 2.98 24.84
CA LEU A 126 2.61 4.07 24.92
C LEU A 126 1.17 3.65 24.57
N SER A 127 0.98 2.69 23.65
CA SER A 127 -0.36 2.17 23.31
C SER A 127 -0.90 1.13 24.29
N GLN A 128 -0.08 0.63 25.24
CA GLN A 128 -0.56 -0.32 26.25
C GLN A 128 -1.64 0.34 27.12
N ASP A 129 -2.67 -0.44 27.44
CA ASP A 129 -3.83 -0.01 28.23
C ASP A 129 -4.64 1.14 27.60
N LYS A 130 -4.47 1.38 26.29
CA LYS A 130 -5.30 2.30 25.50
C LYS A 130 -6.31 1.53 24.67
N SER A 131 -7.52 2.07 24.52
CA SER A 131 -8.50 1.51 23.58
C SER A 131 -7.97 1.59 22.15
N VAL A 132 -8.24 0.57 21.33
CA VAL A 132 -7.98 0.62 19.89
C VAL A 132 -8.68 1.84 19.29
N GLY A 133 -7.99 2.56 18.40
CA GLY A 133 -8.47 3.81 17.80
C GLY A 133 -8.14 5.07 18.60
N THR A 134 -7.54 4.95 19.79
CA THR A 134 -7.12 6.12 20.59
C THR A 134 -5.94 6.81 19.92
N ARG A 135 -6.05 8.11 19.66
CA ARG A 135 -4.91 8.92 19.22
C ARG A 135 -3.91 9.14 20.36
N LEU A 136 -2.64 9.01 20.03
CA LEU A 136 -1.52 9.12 20.94
C LEU A 136 -0.61 10.26 20.47
N ASN A 137 -0.11 11.04 21.43
CA ASN A 137 0.88 12.06 21.17
C ASN A 137 2.27 11.42 21.16
N ASP A 138 3.08 11.74 20.16
CA ASP A 138 4.50 11.42 20.15
C ASP A 138 5.30 12.27 21.16
N GLY A 139 6.62 12.09 21.20
CA GLY A 139 7.51 12.85 22.08
C GLY A 139 7.48 14.37 21.90
N ASP A 140 7.06 14.85 20.72
CA ASP A 140 6.93 16.29 20.42
C ASP A 140 5.51 16.81 20.73
N GLY A 141 4.61 15.96 21.22
CA GLY A 141 3.23 16.30 21.52
C GLY A 141 2.29 16.28 20.31
N LYS A 142 2.71 15.72 19.17
CA LYS A 142 1.89 15.62 17.94
C LYS A 142 1.09 14.33 17.93
N ASP A 143 -0.17 14.38 17.55
CA ASP A 143 -1.08 13.23 17.47
C ASP A 143 -0.89 12.43 16.18
N VAL A 144 0.27 11.80 16.03
CA VAL A 144 0.69 11.08 14.81
C VAL A 144 0.57 9.55 14.91
N LEU A 145 0.12 9.03 16.04
CA LEU A 145 -0.05 7.60 16.29
C LEU A 145 -1.47 7.28 16.74
N ILE A 146 -1.95 6.09 16.37
CA ILE A 146 -3.22 5.52 16.83
C ILE A 146 -2.92 4.18 17.48
N ALA A 147 -3.44 3.95 18.69
CA ALA A 147 -3.36 2.65 19.36
C ALA A 147 -4.10 1.58 18.54
N ASN A 148 -3.44 0.47 18.22
CA ASN A 148 -3.99 -0.58 17.36
C ASN A 148 -3.98 -1.98 17.99
N GLY A 149 -3.91 -2.04 19.31
CA GLY A 149 -3.93 -3.28 20.09
C GLY A 149 -2.68 -3.45 20.94
N PHE A 150 -2.80 -4.27 21.98
CA PHE A 150 -1.71 -4.55 22.92
C PHE A 150 -1.96 -5.85 23.68
N LYS A 151 -0.89 -6.35 24.32
CA LYS A 151 -0.96 -7.29 25.43
C LYS A 151 -0.24 -6.68 26.62
N SER A 152 -0.91 -6.65 27.78
CA SER A 152 -0.37 -6.03 29.00
C SER A 152 0.93 -6.70 29.46
N GLY A 153 1.80 -5.89 30.06
CA GLY A 153 3.12 -6.30 30.57
C GLY A 153 4.13 -5.17 30.40
N THR A 154 5.40 -5.41 30.74
CA THR A 154 6.45 -4.39 30.62
C THR A 154 7.15 -4.53 29.26
N LEU A 155 7.11 -3.48 28.43
CA LEU A 155 7.82 -3.45 27.14
C LEU A 155 9.12 -2.64 27.16
N GLY A 156 9.21 -1.60 27.98
CA GLY A 156 10.43 -0.80 28.07
C GLY A 156 11.59 -1.64 28.62
N GLY A 157 12.69 -1.73 27.86
CA GLY A 157 13.82 -2.61 28.18
C GLY A 157 13.49 -4.10 28.01
N LYS A 158 12.51 -4.43 27.16
CA LYS A 158 12.05 -5.80 26.88
C LYS A 158 11.69 -6.02 25.41
N VAL A 159 12.06 -5.11 24.51
CA VAL A 159 11.79 -5.33 23.09
C VAL A 159 12.75 -6.38 22.55
N SER A 160 12.19 -7.48 22.06
CA SER A 160 12.93 -8.58 21.41
C SER A 160 12.62 -8.68 19.91
N CYS A 161 11.50 -8.11 19.45
CA CYS A 161 11.16 -8.09 18.03
C CYS A 161 10.36 -6.84 17.64
N VAL A 162 10.59 -6.36 16.42
CA VAL A 162 9.82 -5.27 15.80
C VAL A 162 9.33 -5.73 14.43
N SER A 163 8.06 -5.48 14.11
CA SER A 163 7.49 -5.74 12.78
C SER A 163 6.82 -4.51 12.18
N VAL A 164 6.82 -4.45 10.85
CA VAL A 164 6.24 -3.34 10.08
C VAL A 164 5.33 -3.87 8.98
N HIS A 165 4.17 -3.25 8.84
CA HIS A 165 3.17 -3.60 7.83
C HIS A 165 2.56 -2.35 7.20
N LYS A 166 1.88 -2.53 6.07
CA LYS A 166 1.06 -1.50 5.42
C LYS A 166 1.83 -0.26 4.95
N LEU A 167 3.11 -0.39 4.61
CA LEU A 167 3.87 0.67 3.94
C LEU A 167 3.18 1.18 2.66
N LEU A 168 3.19 2.48 2.40
CA LEU A 168 2.75 2.97 1.09
C LEU A 168 3.51 2.29 -0.06
N PRO A 169 2.82 1.94 -1.15
CA PRO A 169 3.45 1.35 -2.33
C PRO A 169 4.03 2.43 -3.25
N ASP A 170 4.90 2.03 -4.17
CA ASP A 170 5.41 2.93 -5.20
C ASP A 170 4.46 2.96 -6.40
N GLY A 171 4.31 4.13 -7.04
CA GLY A 171 3.48 4.30 -8.23
C GLY A 171 2.51 5.49 -8.15
N PRO A 172 1.50 5.55 -9.03
CA PRO A 172 1.08 4.53 -9.99
C PRO A 172 1.95 4.44 -11.24
N TYR A 173 2.09 3.23 -11.76
CA TYR A 173 2.70 2.92 -13.05
C TYR A 173 1.69 2.21 -13.97
N ARG A 174 1.97 2.20 -15.26
CA ARG A 174 1.34 1.32 -16.25
C ARG A 174 2.38 0.44 -16.93
N PHE A 175 1.96 -0.74 -17.35
CA PHE A 175 2.79 -1.63 -18.18
C PHE A 175 2.36 -1.52 -19.64
N ARG A 176 3.13 -0.81 -20.45
CA ARG A 176 2.93 -0.69 -21.91
C ARG A 176 3.67 -1.82 -22.63
N SER A 177 3.00 -2.51 -23.55
CA SER A 177 3.65 -3.56 -24.34
C SER A 177 4.75 -2.96 -25.23
N VAL A 178 5.91 -3.62 -25.29
CA VAL A 178 6.97 -3.27 -26.26
C VAL A 178 6.56 -3.67 -27.68
N MET A 179 5.95 -4.86 -27.85
CA MET A 179 5.46 -5.35 -29.13
C MET A 179 4.30 -4.52 -29.71
N TYR A 180 3.39 -4.06 -28.86
CA TYR A 180 2.25 -3.23 -29.24
C TYR A 180 2.26 -1.90 -28.47
N PRO A 181 2.99 -0.88 -28.95
CA PRO A 181 3.22 0.35 -28.19
C PRO A 181 1.97 1.17 -27.85
N ASP A 182 0.85 0.96 -28.56
CA ASP A 182 -0.43 1.59 -28.24
C ASP A 182 -1.23 0.83 -27.17
N LYS A 183 -0.72 -0.32 -26.69
CA LYS A 183 -1.42 -1.21 -25.76
C LYS A 183 -0.78 -1.30 -24.38
N CYS A 184 -1.63 -1.38 -23.37
CA CYS A 184 -1.28 -1.50 -21.97
C CYS A 184 -1.93 -2.74 -21.36
N LEU A 185 -1.25 -3.31 -20.38
CA LEU A 185 -1.81 -4.34 -19.52
C LEU A 185 -2.95 -3.71 -18.69
N THR A 186 -4.11 -4.35 -18.72
CA THR A 186 -5.35 -3.86 -18.12
C THR A 186 -5.94 -4.97 -17.26
N GLY A 187 -6.11 -4.73 -15.97
CA GLY A 187 -6.54 -5.72 -15.00
C GLY A 187 -7.93 -5.46 -14.38
N GLY A 188 -8.62 -6.55 -14.04
CA GLY A 188 -9.81 -6.50 -13.20
C GLY A 188 -9.43 -6.14 -11.76
N VAL A 189 -10.27 -5.35 -11.09
CA VAL A 189 -10.10 -4.98 -9.66
C VAL A 189 -10.48 -6.15 -8.73
N THR A 190 -10.79 -7.32 -9.30
CA THR A 190 -11.25 -8.54 -8.64
C THR A 190 -10.68 -9.78 -9.35
N ASP A 191 -10.73 -10.88 -8.61
CA ASP A 191 -10.17 -12.22 -8.81
C ASP A 191 -10.75 -13.05 -9.96
N GLU A 192 -11.87 -12.62 -10.54
CA GLU A 192 -12.61 -13.43 -11.52
C GLU A 192 -12.33 -13.06 -12.98
N VAL A 193 -11.65 -11.94 -13.25
CA VAL A 193 -11.46 -11.44 -14.62
C VAL A 193 -9.99 -11.52 -15.03
N PRO A 194 -9.62 -12.36 -16.01
CA PRO A 194 -8.29 -12.38 -16.59
C PRO A 194 -7.86 -11.00 -17.08
N MET A 195 -6.59 -10.68 -16.90
CA MET A 195 -6.02 -9.45 -17.42
C MET A 195 -6.04 -9.45 -18.95
N ARG A 196 -6.10 -8.25 -19.50
CA ARG A 196 -6.19 -7.96 -20.92
C ARG A 196 -5.12 -7.00 -21.36
N VAL A 197 -4.98 -6.87 -22.67
CA VAL A 197 -4.09 -5.95 -23.35
C VAL A 197 -4.99 -5.04 -24.19
N THR A 198 -5.21 -3.82 -23.72
CA THR A 198 -6.13 -2.86 -24.36
C THR A 198 -5.40 -1.60 -24.74
N ALA A 199 -6.04 -0.68 -25.47
CA ALA A 199 -5.45 0.62 -25.74
C ALA A 199 -5.04 1.32 -24.44
N CYS A 200 -3.84 1.92 -24.42
CA CYS A 200 -3.38 2.70 -23.28
C CYS A 200 -4.24 3.95 -23.12
N GLU A 201 -4.80 4.16 -21.94
CA GLU A 201 -5.70 5.26 -21.61
C GLU A 201 -5.18 5.99 -20.36
N GLU A 202 -4.89 7.28 -20.51
CA GLU A 202 -4.50 8.13 -19.38
C GLU A 202 -5.65 8.20 -18.36
N GLY A 203 -5.35 7.98 -17.08
CA GLY A 203 -6.38 8.01 -16.03
C GLY A 203 -7.19 6.72 -15.87
N ASN A 204 -6.93 5.68 -16.68
CA ASN A 204 -7.63 4.42 -16.54
C ASN A 204 -7.11 3.63 -15.33
N GLY A 205 -7.88 3.61 -14.23
CA GLY A 205 -7.53 2.91 -12.99
C GLY A 205 -7.31 1.39 -13.14
N HIS A 206 -7.80 0.78 -14.23
CA HIS A 206 -7.55 -0.63 -14.55
C HIS A 206 -6.16 -0.87 -15.17
N GLN A 207 -5.46 0.20 -15.57
CA GLN A 207 -4.09 0.17 -16.10
C GLN A 207 -3.07 0.69 -15.08
N MET A 208 -3.51 0.92 -13.84
CA MET A 208 -2.66 1.46 -12.77
C MET A 208 -2.23 0.35 -11.82
N PHE A 209 -0.92 0.20 -11.75
CA PHE A 209 -0.22 -0.75 -10.92
C PHE A 209 0.65 0.01 -9.94
N PHE A 210 0.92 -0.64 -8.82
CA PHE A 210 1.80 -0.15 -7.78
C PHE A 210 2.80 -1.25 -7.44
N GLU A 211 4.02 -0.88 -7.07
CA GLU A 211 5.01 -1.84 -6.56
C GLU A 211 4.92 -1.90 -5.03
N MET A 212 4.72 -3.09 -4.47
CA MET A 212 4.78 -3.27 -3.02
C MET A 212 6.19 -3.01 -2.52
N ASN A 213 6.30 -2.43 -1.33
CA ASN A 213 7.56 -2.27 -0.62
C ASN A 213 8.03 -3.61 0.01
N VAL A 214 8.18 -4.65 -0.82
CA VAL A 214 8.75 -5.97 -0.49
C VAL A 214 10.07 -6.15 -1.25
N ALA A 215 10.92 -7.09 -0.84
CA ALA A 215 12.24 -7.29 -1.46
C ALA A 215 12.15 -7.56 -2.97
N GLU A 216 11.10 -8.26 -3.39
CA GLU A 216 10.82 -8.64 -4.78
C GLU A 216 10.03 -7.58 -5.56
N ARG A 217 9.56 -6.50 -4.91
CA ARG A 217 8.79 -5.39 -5.50
C ARG A 217 7.62 -5.85 -6.38
N TRP A 218 6.76 -6.72 -5.84
CA TRP A 218 5.62 -7.27 -6.58
C TRP A 218 4.66 -6.18 -7.08
N PRO A 219 4.31 -6.15 -8.37
CA PRO A 219 3.30 -5.23 -8.85
C PRO A 219 1.89 -5.74 -8.53
N TYR A 220 1.02 -4.81 -8.16
CA TYR A 220 -0.35 -5.09 -7.74
C TYR A 220 -1.31 -4.04 -8.31
N ALA A 221 -2.57 -4.42 -8.53
CA ALA A 221 -3.52 -3.58 -9.24
C ALA A 221 -4.41 -2.74 -8.30
N ALA A 222 -4.63 -1.49 -8.70
CA ALA A 222 -5.47 -0.47 -8.06
C ALA A 222 -5.06 -0.05 -6.64
N TRP A 223 -5.12 1.26 -6.38
CA TRP A 223 -4.94 1.81 -5.04
C TRP A 223 -6.16 1.48 -4.19
N ARG A 224 -6.01 0.55 -3.24
CA ARG A 224 -6.93 0.39 -2.13
C ARG A 224 -6.14 0.52 -0.83
N PRO A 225 -6.61 1.34 0.14
CA PRO A 225 -6.03 1.35 1.47
C PRO A 225 -5.93 -0.08 2.01
N ARG A 226 -4.72 -0.50 2.35
CA ARG A 226 -4.46 -1.90 2.68
C ARG A 226 -5.09 -2.23 4.04
N SER A 227 -6.07 -3.12 4.05
CA SER A 227 -6.44 -3.81 5.28
C SER A 227 -5.45 -4.95 5.54
N SER A 228 -5.40 -5.46 6.76
CA SER A 228 -4.62 -6.66 7.11
C SER A 228 -5.05 -7.91 6.33
N THR A 229 -6.10 -7.83 5.51
CA THR A 229 -6.73 -8.94 4.79
C THR A 229 -6.74 -8.77 3.27
N TYR A 230 -6.19 -7.68 2.71
CA TYR A 230 -6.33 -7.39 1.27
C TYR A 230 -5.09 -6.70 0.69
N ALA A 231 -4.21 -7.47 0.04
CA ALA A 231 -3.24 -6.96 -0.91
C ALA A 231 -3.43 -7.70 -2.26
N PRO A 232 -3.86 -7.01 -3.34
CA PRO A 232 -4.28 -7.66 -4.59
C PRO A 232 -3.10 -7.83 -5.58
N VAL A 233 -2.30 -8.88 -5.44
CA VAL A 233 -1.10 -9.14 -6.25
C VAL A 233 -1.40 -9.79 -7.60
N MET A 234 -0.57 -9.49 -8.61
CA MET A 234 -0.62 -10.20 -9.90
C MET A 234 -0.09 -11.63 -9.77
N ARG A 235 -0.88 -12.60 -10.23
CA ARG A 235 -0.49 -14.02 -10.28
C ARG A 235 -0.91 -14.68 -11.59
N HIS A 236 -0.34 -15.85 -11.86
CA HIS A 236 -0.85 -16.71 -12.93
C HIS A 236 -1.84 -17.76 -12.39
N ILE A 237 -2.91 -18.02 -13.14
CA ILE A 237 -3.89 -19.08 -12.86
C ILE A 237 -3.90 -20.04 -14.06
N SER A 238 -3.81 -21.34 -13.77
CA SER A 238 -4.02 -22.38 -14.79
C SER A 238 -5.49 -22.39 -15.22
N ASN A 239 -5.75 -22.27 -16.52
CA ASN A 239 -7.06 -22.46 -17.11
C ASN A 239 -7.10 -23.81 -17.86
N PRO A 240 -7.57 -24.88 -17.20
CA PRO A 240 -7.54 -26.23 -17.78
C PRO A 240 -8.48 -26.39 -18.97
N SER A 241 -9.51 -25.55 -19.10
CA SER A 241 -10.48 -25.65 -20.21
C SER A 241 -9.87 -25.34 -21.58
N ILE A 242 -8.78 -24.59 -21.60
CA ILE A 242 -8.08 -24.13 -22.81
C ILE A 242 -6.58 -24.44 -22.78
N GLY A 243 -6.11 -25.19 -21.77
CA GLY A 243 -4.72 -25.63 -21.66
C GLY A 243 -3.69 -24.49 -21.55
N ARG A 244 -4.06 -23.34 -20.98
CA ARG A 244 -3.18 -22.15 -20.89
C ARG A 244 -3.21 -21.52 -19.51
N HIS A 245 -2.19 -20.73 -19.21
CA HIS A 245 -2.14 -19.92 -17.99
C HIS A 245 -2.57 -18.48 -18.30
N ASN A 246 -3.45 -17.93 -17.48
CA ASN A 246 -3.91 -16.54 -17.57
C ASN A 246 -3.29 -15.72 -16.44
N VAL A 247 -3.22 -14.40 -16.60
CA VAL A 247 -2.88 -13.48 -15.51
C VAL A 247 -4.16 -13.02 -14.82
N SER A 248 -4.14 -12.94 -13.50
CA SER A 248 -5.25 -12.44 -12.67
C SER A 248 -4.71 -11.66 -11.48
N ILE A 249 -5.60 -10.88 -10.86
CA ILE A 249 -5.34 -10.25 -9.58
C ILE A 249 -5.87 -11.15 -8.48
N ALA A 250 -5.10 -11.40 -7.43
CA ALA A 250 -5.51 -12.27 -6.33
C ALA A 250 -5.11 -11.67 -4.97
N LEU A 251 -5.78 -12.11 -3.92
CA LEU A 251 -5.42 -11.77 -2.56
C LEU A 251 -4.11 -12.44 -2.16
N THR A 252 -3.27 -11.74 -1.39
CA THR A 252 -1.97 -12.22 -0.87
C THR A 252 -2.05 -13.41 0.07
N ASP A 253 -3.23 -13.80 0.57
CA ASP A 253 -3.38 -15.01 1.38
C ASP A 253 -3.27 -16.29 0.54
N ILE A 254 -3.33 -16.16 -0.79
CA ILE A 254 -3.07 -17.25 -1.72
C ILE A 254 -1.57 -17.36 -1.96
N PRO A 255 -0.93 -18.51 -1.68
CA PRO A 255 0.51 -18.67 -1.82
C PRO A 255 1.03 -18.41 -3.24
N PRO A 256 2.34 -18.11 -3.38
CA PRO A 256 3.04 -17.88 -4.64
C PRO A 256 2.73 -18.95 -5.71
N PRO A 257 2.90 -18.63 -7.01
CA PRO A 257 3.86 -17.63 -7.48
C PRO A 257 3.23 -16.29 -7.93
N TYR A 258 3.84 -15.19 -7.47
CA TYR A 258 3.49 -13.82 -7.85
C TYR A 258 4.40 -13.33 -8.98
N PHE A 259 3.91 -12.36 -9.75
CA PHE A 259 4.76 -11.67 -10.72
C PHE A 259 5.64 -10.62 -10.05
N HIS A 260 6.85 -10.45 -10.57
CA HIS A 260 7.72 -9.31 -10.29
C HIS A 260 8.15 -8.66 -11.61
N TYR A 261 8.46 -7.36 -11.59
CA TYR A 261 8.97 -6.66 -12.76
C TYR A 261 10.50 -6.64 -12.75
N ASN A 262 11.12 -7.26 -13.75
CA ASN A 262 12.57 -7.20 -13.92
C ASN A 262 12.93 -5.99 -14.79
N THR A 263 13.55 -4.98 -14.20
CA THR A 263 13.90 -3.73 -14.90
C THR A 263 14.98 -3.91 -15.97
N ALA A 264 15.86 -4.91 -15.84
CA ALA A 264 16.94 -5.17 -16.80
C ALA A 264 16.43 -5.83 -18.07
N THR A 265 15.53 -6.80 -17.94
CA THR A 265 14.94 -7.53 -19.08
C THR A 265 13.58 -7.00 -19.51
N LYS A 266 12.99 -6.08 -18.73
CA LYS A 266 11.65 -5.49 -18.92
C LYS A 266 10.50 -6.49 -18.92
N VAL A 267 10.65 -7.65 -18.30
CA VAL A 267 9.59 -8.67 -18.27
C VAL A 267 8.86 -8.68 -16.93
N LEU A 268 7.59 -9.09 -16.95
CA LEU A 268 6.83 -9.46 -15.76
C LEU A 268 6.97 -10.98 -15.58
N GLU A 269 7.80 -11.41 -14.62
CA GLU A 269 8.21 -12.81 -14.45
C GLU A 269 7.67 -13.45 -13.16
N SER A 270 7.34 -14.73 -13.25
CA SER A 270 6.97 -15.58 -12.12
C SER A 270 7.47 -17.00 -12.35
N GLY A 271 8.57 -17.39 -11.71
CA GLY A 271 9.11 -18.76 -11.77
C GLY A 271 9.50 -19.23 -13.19
N GLY A 272 10.11 -18.37 -14.00
CA GLY A 272 10.46 -18.68 -15.41
C GLY A 272 9.33 -18.47 -16.41
N PHE A 273 8.15 -18.00 -15.97
CA PHE A 273 7.04 -17.65 -16.83
C PHE A 273 6.86 -16.13 -16.95
N CYS A 274 6.55 -15.66 -18.15
CA CYS A 274 6.38 -14.25 -18.48
C CYS A 274 4.97 -13.94 -19.00
N ILE A 275 4.50 -12.73 -18.74
CA ILE A 275 3.25 -12.21 -19.30
C ILE A 275 3.45 -11.83 -20.77
N PHE A 276 2.61 -12.37 -21.64
CA PHE A 276 2.64 -12.20 -23.09
C PHE A 276 1.30 -11.66 -23.62
N PRO A 277 1.31 -10.66 -24.52
CA PRO A 277 0.14 -10.21 -25.26
C PRO A 277 -0.18 -11.19 -26.41
N GLU A 278 -1.16 -12.09 -26.22
CA GLU A 278 -1.45 -13.21 -27.13
C GLU A 278 -1.82 -12.79 -28.55
N SER A 279 -2.68 -11.78 -28.69
CA SER A 279 -3.09 -11.27 -29.98
C SER A 279 -3.45 -9.79 -29.90
N PHE A 280 -3.18 -9.06 -31.00
CA PHE A 280 -3.53 -7.65 -31.15
C PHE A 280 -5.06 -7.41 -31.11
N ASN A 281 -5.86 -8.41 -31.51
CA ASN A 281 -7.30 -8.27 -31.72
C ASN A 281 -8.15 -8.74 -30.53
N ASP A 282 -7.74 -9.80 -29.84
CA ASP A 282 -8.52 -10.37 -28.72
C ASP A 282 -8.13 -9.72 -27.38
N GLY A 283 -6.98 -9.05 -27.35
CA GLY A 283 -6.49 -8.33 -26.18
C GLY A 283 -6.30 -9.23 -24.97
N THR A 284 -5.94 -10.51 -25.16
CA THR A 284 -5.72 -11.43 -24.04
C THR A 284 -4.27 -11.33 -23.55
N ALA A 285 -4.08 -11.20 -22.24
CA ALA A 285 -2.78 -11.43 -21.61
C ALA A 285 -2.70 -12.89 -21.15
N VAL A 286 -1.69 -13.62 -21.63
CA VAL A 286 -1.43 -15.02 -21.26
C VAL A 286 -0.06 -15.14 -20.62
N VAL A 287 0.20 -16.31 -20.03
CA VAL A 287 1.45 -16.61 -19.35
C VAL A 287 2.14 -17.77 -20.07
N THR A 288 3.38 -17.54 -20.50
CA THR A 288 4.18 -18.52 -21.25
C THR A 288 5.61 -18.58 -20.71
N ASN A 289 6.44 -19.50 -21.18
CA ASN A 289 7.86 -19.52 -20.79
C ASN A 289 8.55 -18.22 -21.22
N CYS A 290 9.33 -17.61 -20.33
CA CYS A 290 10.09 -16.42 -20.65
C CYS A 290 11.09 -16.69 -21.79
N SER A 291 10.92 -16.00 -22.91
CA SER A 291 11.90 -15.93 -24.00
C SER A 291 12.79 -14.69 -23.90
N TYR A 292 12.35 -13.68 -23.15
CA TYR A 292 12.97 -12.35 -23.00
C TYR A 292 13.05 -11.55 -24.30
N ALA A 293 12.37 -12.00 -25.36
CA ALA A 293 12.21 -11.25 -26.60
C ALA A 293 11.23 -10.08 -26.42
N GLU A 294 11.17 -9.18 -27.40
CA GLU A 294 10.35 -7.96 -27.35
C GLU A 294 8.86 -8.23 -27.01
N PHE A 295 8.35 -9.39 -27.37
CA PHE A 295 6.96 -9.76 -27.10
C PHE A 295 6.68 -10.14 -25.64
N ASP A 296 7.70 -10.45 -24.84
CA ASP A 296 7.58 -10.63 -23.38
C ASP A 296 7.78 -9.33 -22.61
N GLN A 297 8.19 -8.26 -23.30
CA GLN A 297 8.66 -7.03 -22.67
C GLN A 297 7.55 -6.00 -22.49
N TRP A 298 7.62 -5.30 -21.36
CA TRP A 298 6.72 -4.26 -20.92
C TRP A 298 7.53 -3.05 -20.45
N ASN A 299 7.24 -1.87 -20.99
CA ASN A 299 7.76 -0.62 -20.43
C ASN A 299 6.90 -0.26 -19.21
N MET A 300 7.51 -0.21 -18.03
CA MET A 300 6.89 0.33 -16.82
C MET A 300 6.98 1.86 -16.85
N GLU A 301 5.84 2.51 -17.02
CA GLU A 301 5.75 3.96 -17.20
C GLU A 301 5.00 4.61 -16.03
N PRO A 302 5.51 5.68 -15.42
CA PRO A 302 4.75 6.48 -14.46
C PRO A 302 3.45 7.03 -15.08
N THR A 303 2.35 7.05 -14.32
CA THR A 303 1.07 7.65 -14.78
C THR A 303 0.71 8.87 -13.95
N ALA A 304 0.33 9.98 -14.58
CA ALA A 304 0.21 11.28 -13.90
C ALA A 304 -1.16 11.56 -13.27
N LYS A 305 -2.16 10.69 -13.45
CA LYS A 305 -3.55 10.91 -13.02
C LYS A 305 -4.13 9.60 -12.53
N ALA A 306 -4.24 9.38 -11.24
CA ALA A 306 -5.11 8.33 -10.72
C ALA A 306 -6.55 8.84 -10.63
N GLN A 307 -7.52 7.99 -10.98
CA GLN A 307 -8.90 8.18 -10.53
C GLN A 307 -9.11 7.31 -9.29
N GLU A 308 -9.31 7.93 -8.14
CA GLU A 308 -10.11 7.30 -7.08
C GLU A 308 -11.53 7.09 -7.63
N LYS A 309 -12.09 5.90 -7.46
CA LYS A 309 -13.52 5.65 -7.65
C LYS A 309 -14.24 5.83 -6.32
#